data_AF-A0A176ZGW3-F1
#
_entry.id   AF-A0A176ZGW3-F1
#
_cell.length_a   1.000
_cell.length_b   1.000
_cell.length_c   1.000
_cell.angle_alpha   90.00
_cell.angle_beta   90.00
_cell.angle_gamma   90.00
#
_symmetry.space_group_name_H-M   'P 1'
#
loop_
_entity.id
_entity.type
_entity.pdbx_description
1 polymer ?
#
loop_
_entity_poly.entity_id
_entity_poly.type
_entity_poly.pdbx_seq_one_letter_code
_entity_poly.pdbx_strand_id
1 'polypeptide(L)'
;MCLLLDPGCVAAAPGAVLPAPDEPTWEDCKAAIGEARALAEELPPDHLSRYFAERHLHQAKVEAGNAEFDECLEMAARASAEVRERRHELLPGEKLKVLKPDE
;
A
#
# COMPACT_ATOMS: atom_id res chain seq x y z
N MET A 1 22.54 -26.46 -45.00
CA MET A 1 23.85 -27.05 -44.69
C MET A 1 24.08 -26.89 -43.19
N CYS A 2 23.84 -27.96 -42.43
CA CYS A 2 24.24 -28.01 -41.02
C CYS A 2 25.75 -28.18 -40.94
N LEU A 3 26.41 -27.34 -40.15
CA LEU A 3 27.76 -27.57 -39.65
C LEU A 3 27.69 -27.69 -38.12
N LEU A 4 28.62 -28.47 -37.58
CA LEU A 4 28.49 -29.32 -36.40
C LEU A 4 28.80 -28.64 -35.05
N LEU A 5 28.29 -29.25 -33.99
CA LEU A 5 28.70 -29.21 -32.57
C LEU A 5 28.33 -27.99 -31.72
N ASP A 6 27.14 -28.05 -31.10
CA ASP A 6 26.89 -27.40 -29.81
C ASP A 6 26.03 -28.35 -28.93
N PRO A 7 26.54 -28.90 -27.81
CA PRO A 7 25.76 -29.73 -26.91
C PRO A 7 24.98 -28.81 -25.95
N GLY A 8 23.94 -28.16 -26.47
CA GLY A 8 23.29 -27.09 -25.71
C GLY A 8 21.94 -26.61 -26.22
N CYS A 9 21.25 -27.37 -27.07
CA CYS A 9 19.84 -27.09 -27.35
C CYS A 9 18.99 -27.49 -26.13
N VAL A 10 19.00 -26.64 -25.10
CA VAL A 10 17.92 -26.61 -24.11
C VAL A 10 16.69 -26.11 -24.86
N ALA A 11 15.79 -27.03 -25.19
CA ALA A 11 14.43 -26.68 -25.53
C ALA A 11 13.89 -25.89 -24.34
N ALA A 12 13.68 -24.58 -24.50
CA ALA A 12 12.88 -23.81 -23.56
C ALA A 12 11.52 -24.52 -23.48
N ALA A 13 11.28 -25.20 -22.36
CA ALA A 13 9.96 -25.71 -22.05
C ALA A 13 8.97 -24.54 -22.25
N PRO A 14 7.80 -24.76 -22.87
CA PRO A 14 6.79 -23.72 -22.95
C PRO A 14 6.54 -23.25 -21.52
N GLY A 15 6.98 -22.03 -21.22
CA GLY A 15 6.80 -21.43 -19.91
C GLY A 15 5.32 -21.51 -19.60
N ALA A 16 4.97 -22.22 -18.53
CA ALA A 16 3.62 -22.20 -18.02
C ALA A 16 3.29 -20.73 -17.77
N VAL A 17 2.44 -20.15 -18.62
CA VAL A 17 1.88 -18.82 -18.37
C VAL A 17 1.02 -19.01 -17.14
N LEU A 18 1.54 -18.56 -15.99
CA LEU A 18 0.71 -18.44 -14.80
C LEU A 18 -0.43 -17.47 -15.16
N PRO A 19 -1.68 -17.77 -14.80
CA PRO A 19 -2.76 -16.82 -15.00
C PRO A 19 -2.36 -15.51 -14.32
N ALA A 20 -2.58 -14.39 -15.02
CA ALA A 20 -2.43 -13.08 -14.41
C ALA A 20 -3.31 -13.03 -13.15
N PRO A 21 -2.83 -12.43 -12.06
CA PRO A 21 -3.69 -12.21 -10.90
C PRO A 21 -4.93 -11.42 -11.34
N ASP A 22 -6.08 -11.75 -10.74
CA ASP A 22 -7.31 -11.01 -11.00
C ASP A 22 -7.13 -9.54 -10.58
N GLU A 23 -7.63 -8.62 -11.40
CA GLU A 23 -7.60 -7.19 -11.11
C GLU A 23 -8.43 -6.89 -9.84
N PRO A 24 -7.94 -6.03 -8.94
CA PRO A 24 -8.67 -5.64 -7.75
C PRO A 24 -10.06 -5.05 -8.05
N THR A 25 -11.02 -5.34 -7.19
CA THR A 25 -12.40 -4.86 -7.30
C THR A 25 -12.71 -3.71 -6.35
N TRP A 26 -13.85 -3.05 -6.59
CA TRP A 26 -14.41 -2.08 -5.64
C TRP A 26 -14.63 -2.69 -4.25
N GLU A 27 -15.11 -3.94 -4.19
CA GLU A 27 -15.33 -4.68 -2.95
C GLU A 27 -14.03 -4.90 -2.18
N ASP A 28 -12.93 -5.25 -2.87
CA ASP A 28 -11.60 -5.41 -2.26
C ASP A 28 -11.12 -4.09 -1.66
N CYS A 29 -11.22 -3.01 -2.43
CA CYS A 29 -10.87 -1.67 -1.99
C CYS A 29 -11.70 -1.23 -0.78
N LYS A 30 -13.03 -1.47 -0.79
CA LYS A 30 -13.92 -1.15 0.33
C LYS A 30 -13.56 -1.93 1.59
N ALA A 31 -13.23 -3.21 1.46
CA ALA A 31 -12.77 -4.04 2.57
C ALA A 31 -11.45 -3.49 3.15
N ALA A 32 -10.46 -3.23 2.30
CA ALA A 32 -9.16 -2.69 2.72
C ALA A 32 -9.26 -1.33 3.42
N ILE A 33 -10.10 -0.41 2.90
CA ILE A 33 -10.38 0.88 3.54
C ILE A 33 -11.01 0.67 4.93
N GLY A 34 -11.95 -0.28 5.05
CA GLY A 34 -12.61 -0.61 6.31
C GLY A 34 -11.63 -1.13 7.36
N GLU A 35 -10.80 -2.09 6.98
CA GLU A 35 -9.77 -2.67 7.86
C GLU A 35 -8.73 -1.64 8.31
N ALA A 36 -8.19 -0.87 7.38
CA ALA A 36 -7.21 0.17 7.67
C ALA A 36 -7.80 1.27 8.57
N ARG A 37 -9.08 1.63 8.39
CA ARG A 37 -9.79 2.56 9.27
C ARG A 37 -9.95 2.00 10.68
N ALA A 38 -10.34 0.73 10.82
CA ALA A 38 -10.47 0.11 12.13
C ALA A 38 -9.14 0.12 12.91
N LEU A 39 -8.02 -0.17 12.23
CA LEU A 39 -6.68 -0.07 12.81
C LEU A 39 -6.35 1.37 13.24
N ALA A 40 -6.61 2.35 12.38
CA ALA A 40 -6.35 3.75 12.71
C ALA A 40 -7.13 4.23 13.94
N GLU A 41 -8.35 3.71 14.14
CA GLU A 41 -9.22 4.04 15.28
C GLU A 41 -8.75 3.44 16.62
N GLU A 42 -7.81 2.49 16.62
CA GLU A 42 -7.16 1.98 17.84
C GLU A 42 -6.24 3.02 18.50
N LEU A 43 -5.83 4.05 17.74
CA LEU A 43 -4.97 5.12 18.22
C LEU A 43 -5.77 6.36 18.63
N PRO A 44 -5.30 7.14 19.61
CA PRO A 44 -5.87 8.45 19.91
C PRO A 44 -5.88 9.37 18.68
N PRO A 45 -6.90 10.25 18.52
CA PRO A 45 -7.05 11.14 17.36
C PRO A 45 -5.86 12.11 17.16
N ASP A 46 -5.12 12.43 18.22
CA ASP A 46 -3.94 13.28 18.21
C ASP A 46 -2.62 12.49 18.00
N HIS A 47 -2.67 11.17 17.91
CA HIS A 47 -1.50 10.34 17.64
C HIS A 47 -1.04 10.51 16.19
N LEU A 48 0.26 10.74 15.98
CA LEU A 48 0.79 11.07 14.65
C LEU A 48 0.64 9.94 13.62
N SER A 49 0.91 8.70 14.00
CA SER A 49 0.61 7.55 13.14
C SER A 49 -0.84 7.52 12.66
N ARG A 50 -1.81 7.91 13.51
CA ARG A 50 -3.20 8.01 13.09
C ARG A 50 -3.42 9.14 12.10
N TYR A 51 -2.82 10.30 12.34
CA TYR A 51 -2.89 11.43 11.41
C TYR A 51 -2.42 11.05 9.99
N PHE A 52 -1.29 10.36 9.87
CA PHE A 52 -0.78 9.92 8.56
C PHE A 52 -1.62 8.78 7.97
N ALA A 53 -2.08 7.83 8.80
CA ALA A 53 -3.00 6.78 8.35
C ALA A 53 -4.30 7.36 7.77
N GLU A 54 -4.90 8.37 8.42
CA GLU A 54 -6.12 9.03 7.97
C GLU A 54 -5.93 9.77 6.63
N ARG A 55 -4.74 10.35 6.38
CA ARG A 55 -4.40 10.93 5.07
C ARG A 55 -4.28 9.88 3.97
N HIS A 56 -3.64 8.75 4.25
CA HIS A 56 -3.58 7.64 3.31
C HIS A 56 -4.97 7.05 3.03
N LEU A 57 -5.83 6.92 4.05
CA LEU A 57 -7.24 6.52 3.91
C LEU A 57 -8.06 7.51 3.09
N HIS A 58 -7.78 8.81 3.20
CA HIS A 58 -8.42 9.81 2.35
C HIS A 58 -8.04 9.59 0.89
N GLN A 59 -6.74 9.40 0.58
CA GLN A 59 -6.31 9.10 -0.78
C GLN A 59 -6.92 7.79 -1.30
N ALA A 60 -6.93 6.72 -0.50
CA ALA A 60 -7.52 5.44 -0.91
C ALA A 60 -8.99 5.61 -1.37
N LYS A 61 -9.77 6.45 -0.68
CA LYS A 61 -11.16 6.76 -1.08
C LYS A 61 -11.24 7.59 -2.37
N VAL A 62 -10.27 8.45 -2.62
CA VAL A 62 -10.18 9.20 -3.88
C VAL A 62 -9.92 8.25 -5.03
N GLU A 63 -8.95 7.34 -4.91
CA GLU A 63 -8.64 6.37 -5.96
C GLU A 63 -9.77 5.38 -6.21
N ALA A 64 -10.43 4.94 -5.13
CA ALA A 64 -11.66 4.16 -5.25
C ALA A 64 -12.75 4.87 -6.08
N GLY A 65 -12.86 6.20 -5.94
CA GLY A 65 -13.78 7.03 -6.72
C GLY A 65 -13.36 7.23 -8.18
N ASN A 66 -12.07 7.07 -8.48
CA ASN A 66 -11.51 7.11 -9.83
C ASN A 66 -11.51 5.73 -10.53
N ALA A 67 -11.96 4.68 -9.83
CA ALA A 67 -11.85 3.28 -10.25
C ALA A 67 -10.41 2.74 -10.36
N GLU A 68 -9.45 3.40 -9.68
CA GLU A 68 -8.06 2.96 -9.53
C GLU A 68 -7.96 2.10 -8.26
N PHE A 69 -8.31 0.82 -8.38
CA PHE A 69 -8.52 -0.07 -7.23
C PHE A 69 -7.21 -0.62 -6.66
N ASP A 70 -6.19 -0.83 -7.49
CA ASP A 70 -4.85 -1.19 -7.07
C ASP A 70 -4.17 -0.07 -6.27
N GLU A 71 -4.26 1.19 -6.71
CA GLU A 71 -3.79 2.33 -5.90
C GLU A 71 -4.62 2.49 -4.63
N CYS A 72 -5.93 2.24 -4.67
CA CYS A 72 -6.74 2.20 -3.44
C CYS A 72 -6.17 1.19 -2.43
N LEU A 73 -5.87 -0.04 -2.87
CA LEU A 73 -5.29 -1.08 -2.03
C LEU A 73 -3.91 -0.67 -1.52
N GLU A 74 -3.08 -0.07 -2.36
CA GLU A 74 -1.76 0.43 -1.95
C GLU A 74 -1.88 1.49 -0.84
N MET A 75 -2.78 2.46 -1.01
CA MET A 75 -2.98 3.53 -0.03
C MET A 75 -3.60 3.01 1.26
N ALA A 76 -4.52 2.04 1.21
CA ALA A 76 -5.05 1.38 2.39
C ALA A 76 -3.98 0.55 3.14
N ALA A 77 -3.08 -0.11 2.41
CA ALA A 77 -1.95 -0.83 2.98
C ALA A 77 -0.96 0.13 3.66
N ARG A 78 -0.63 1.27 3.03
CA ARG A 78 0.18 2.34 3.63
C ARG A 78 -0.46 2.86 4.92
N ALA A 79 -1.77 3.11 4.92
CA ALA A 79 -2.49 3.53 6.13
C ALA A 79 -2.36 2.50 7.26
N SER A 80 -2.52 1.21 6.96
CA SER A 80 -2.35 0.13 7.94
C SER A 80 -0.91 0.07 8.48
N ALA A 81 0.09 0.30 7.63
CA ALA A 81 1.50 0.31 8.01
C ALA A 81 1.83 1.46 8.98
N GLU A 82 1.28 2.66 8.76
CA GLU A 82 1.48 3.80 9.68
C GLU A 82 1.11 3.46 11.14
N VAL A 83 0.03 2.70 11.32
CA VAL A 83 -0.46 2.24 12.63
C VAL A 83 0.40 1.09 13.16
N ARG A 84 0.56 0.01 12.37
CA ARG A 84 1.23 -1.23 12.80
C ARG A 84 2.70 -1.03 13.12
N GLU A 85 3.38 -0.21 12.33
CA GLU A 85 4.82 0.02 12.45
C GLU A 85 5.15 1.21 13.38
N ARG A 86 4.14 1.93 13.91
CA ARG A 86 4.34 3.08 14.82
C ARG A 86 5.34 4.11 14.26
N ARG A 87 5.31 4.36 12.95
CA ARG A 87 6.34 5.13 12.22
C ARG A 87 6.61 6.54 12.74
N HIS A 88 5.65 7.15 13.44
CA HIS A 88 5.70 8.54 13.91
C HIS A 88 5.56 8.65 15.43
N GLU A 89 6.11 7.71 16.18
CA GLU A 89 6.12 7.80 17.65
C GLU A 89 7.10 8.89 18.12
N LEU A 90 6.60 9.79 18.97
CA LEU A 90 7.42 10.79 19.66
C LEU A 90 7.93 10.19 20.97
N LEU A 91 9.20 10.46 21.31
CA LEU A 91 9.71 10.08 22.63
C LEU A 91 8.98 10.87 23.73
N PRO A 92 8.90 10.34 24.96
CA PRO A 92 8.31 11.07 26.08
C PRO A 92 8.93 12.47 26.23
N GLY A 93 8.11 13.51 26.12
CA GLY A 93 8.52 14.91 26.22
C GLY A 93 8.83 15.59 24.88
N GLU A 94 8.92 14.85 23.78
CA GLU A 94 9.00 15.43 22.44
C GLU A 94 7.65 15.98 22.00
N LYS A 95 7.70 17.05 21.20
CA LYS A 95 6.53 17.67 20.57
C LYS A 95 6.86 17.92 19.11
N LEU A 96 5.89 17.74 18.22
CA LEU A 96 6.04 18.20 16.86
C LEU A 96 6.24 19.72 16.84
N LYS A 97 7.29 20.15 16.14
CA LYS A 97 7.43 21.55 15.74
C LYS A 97 6.47 21.80 14.57
N VAL A 98 5.30 22.36 14.86
CA VAL A 98 4.42 22.88 13.82
C VAL A 98 5.01 24.20 13.34
N LEU A 99 5.45 24.24 12.08
CA LEU A 99 5.95 25.47 11.47
C LEU A 99 4.81 26.48 11.35
N LYS A 100 5.08 27.72 11.75
CA LYS A 100 4.14 28.83 11.56
C LYS A 100 4.23 29.38 10.14
N PRO A 101 3.19 30.06 9.63
CA PRO A 101 3.21 30.66 8.29
C PRO A 101 4.33 31.70 8.07
N ASP A 102 4.90 32.24 9.14
CA ASP A 102 5.96 33.25 9.14
C ASP A 102 7.38 32.69 9.42
N GLU A 103 7.53 31.36 9.55
CA GLU A 103 8.83 30.66 9.66
C GLU A 103 9.35 30.13 8.32
#